data_AF-A0A2P7EFI9-F1
#
_entry.id   AF-A0A2P7EFI9-F1
#
_cell.length_a   1.000
_cell.length_b   1.000
_cell.length_c   1.000
_cell.angle_alpha   90.00
_cell.angle_beta   90.00
_cell.angle_gamma   90.00
#
_symmetry.space_group_name_H-M   'P 1'
#
loop_
_entity.id
_entity.type
_entity.pdbx_description
1 polymer ?
#
loop_
_entity_poly.entity_id
_entity_poly.type
_entity_poly.pdbx_seq_one_letter_code
_entity_poly.pdbx_strand_id
1 'polypeptide(L)'
;MALRQDDNSPNKRFGVVNLVLIGLGLLLLLSSFLPNQGLQQVPRVPYSLFINQVDDGAVKRAFITQDQIRYELANPVEGEPAVLATTPIFDMELPQRLEQHGVEFAASPPKKPSIISTILSWVVPPLIFIVVLQFFARRAMGGGGGAQGALSFTKSKAKVYVPDEQSRVTFADVAGVDEAKAELTEIVDFLKKPERYTEIGARIPKGVLLVGPPGTGKTLLSKAVAGEADVPFFIISGSEFVELFVGAGAARVRDLFEQAKKKAPCIIFID
;
A
#
# COMPACT_ATOMS: atom_id res chain seq x y z
N MET A 1 -47.03 21.81 6.73
CA MET A 1 -46.38 20.48 6.72
C MET A 1 -44.93 20.69 7.13
N ALA A 2 -44.57 20.37 8.37
CA ALA A 2 -43.27 20.70 8.95
C ALA A 2 -42.19 19.72 8.45
N LEU A 3 -41.05 20.27 8.02
CA LEU A 3 -39.86 19.51 7.63
C LEU A 3 -39.27 18.84 8.88
N ARG A 4 -39.15 17.51 8.85
CA ARG A 4 -38.46 16.71 9.86
C ARG A 4 -36.95 16.90 9.66
N GLN A 5 -36.29 17.56 10.61
CA GLN A 5 -34.82 17.54 10.72
C GLN A 5 -34.43 16.22 11.40
N ASP A 6 -33.77 15.34 10.67
CA ASP A 6 -33.16 14.14 11.23
C ASP A 6 -31.85 14.51 11.93
N ASP A 7 -31.89 14.51 13.26
CA ASP A 7 -30.75 14.75 14.15
C ASP A 7 -29.89 13.48 14.25
N ASN A 8 -28.99 13.27 13.29
CA ASN A 8 -27.98 12.20 13.34
C ASN A 8 -26.70 12.74 13.98
N SER A 9 -26.72 12.94 15.30
CA SER A 9 -25.49 13.21 16.04
C SER A 9 -24.68 11.90 16.19
N PRO A 10 -23.43 11.85 15.71
CA PRO A 10 -22.62 10.64 15.81
C PRO A 10 -22.36 10.35 17.29
N ASN A 11 -22.66 9.12 17.70
CA ASN A 11 -22.67 8.67 19.09
C ASN A 11 -21.26 8.78 19.72
N LYS A 12 -20.93 9.96 20.27
CA LYS A 12 -19.58 10.33 20.75
C LYS A 12 -19.00 9.32 21.75
N ARG A 13 -19.84 8.59 22.48
CA ARG A 13 -19.42 7.56 23.43
C ARG A 13 -18.69 6.39 22.75
N PHE A 14 -19.09 5.97 21.56
CA PHE A 14 -18.41 4.89 20.82
C PHE A 14 -17.04 5.33 20.26
N GLY A 15 -16.90 6.60 19.87
CA GLY A 15 -15.63 7.17 19.43
C GLY A 15 -14.61 7.26 20.57
N VAL A 16 -15.06 7.66 21.77
CA VAL A 16 -14.21 7.74 22.96
C VAL A 16 -13.75 6.35 23.41
N VAL A 17 -14.63 5.35 23.42
CA VAL A 17 -14.26 3.97 23.78
C VAL A 17 -13.21 3.40 22.82
N ASN A 18 -13.35 3.62 21.51
CA ASN A 18 -12.34 3.18 20.54
C ASN A 18 -11.00 3.91 20.69
N LEU A 19 -11.00 5.21 21.00
CA LEU A 19 -9.77 5.97 21.27
C LEU A 19 -9.07 5.48 22.54
N VAL A 20 -9.82 5.14 23.58
CA VAL A 20 -9.28 4.55 24.81
C VAL A 20 -8.68 3.17 24.54
N LEU A 21 -9.34 2.33 23.74
CA LEU A 21 -8.83 1.00 23.38
C LEU A 21 -7.56 1.09 22.50
N ILE A 22 -7.51 2.03 21.55
CA ILE A 22 -6.32 2.27 20.74
C ILE A 22 -5.17 2.81 21.62
N GLY A 23 -5.46 3.75 22.51
CA GLY A 23 -4.48 4.27 23.47
C GLY A 23 -3.93 3.20 24.40
N LEU A 24 -4.79 2.31 24.90
CA LEU A 24 -4.39 1.18 25.75
C LEU A 24 -3.54 0.17 24.96
N GLY A 25 -3.90 -0.12 23.70
CA GLY A 25 -3.10 -0.99 22.83
C GLY A 25 -1.73 -0.39 22.50
N LEU A 26 -1.66 0.92 22.25
CA LEU A 26 -0.41 1.62 22.02
C LEU A 26 0.47 1.66 23.28
N LEU A 27 -0.13 1.82 24.46
CA LEU A 27 0.55 1.82 25.75
C LEU A 27 1.11 0.44 26.10
N LEU A 28 0.38 -0.64 25.81
CA LEU A 28 0.86 -2.01 25.96
C LEU A 28 1.99 -2.34 24.97
N LEU A 29 1.89 -1.89 23.72
CA LEU A 29 2.97 -2.01 22.74
C LEU A 29 4.22 -1.23 23.19
N LEU A 30 4.04 0.00 23.68
CA LEU A 30 5.14 0.80 24.21
C LEU A 30 5.78 0.11 25.43
N SER A 31 4.99 -0.52 26.31
CA SER A 31 5.53 -1.30 27.43
C SER A 31 6.31 -2.54 26.99
N SER A 32 5.99 -3.12 25.83
CA SER A 32 6.74 -4.25 25.27
C SER A 32 8.06 -3.81 24.62
N PHE A 33 8.16 -2.54 24.22
CA PHE A 33 9.37 -1.91 23.68
C PHE A 33 10.27 -1.29 24.75
N LEU A 34 9.73 -1.03 25.95
CA LEU A 34 10.57 -0.72 27.09
C LEU A 34 11.41 -1.96 27.39
N PRO A 35 12.76 -1.89 27.30
CA PRO A 35 13.61 -3.01 27.64
C PRO A 35 13.26 -3.44 29.06
N ASN A 36 13.05 -4.74 29.26
CA ASN A 36 12.70 -5.32 30.55
C ASN A 36 13.87 -5.03 31.51
N GLN A 37 13.84 -3.88 32.20
CA GLN A 37 14.91 -3.38 33.08
C GLN A 37 15.09 -4.26 34.33
N GLY A 38 14.29 -5.31 34.48
CA GLY A 38 14.51 -6.35 35.47
C GLY A 38 15.53 -7.37 34.98
N LEU A 39 16.82 -7.06 35.17
CA LEU A 39 17.89 -7.98 35.58
C LEU A 39 19.22 -7.22 35.43
N GLN A 40 19.88 -6.96 36.56
CA GLN A 40 21.27 -6.49 36.59
C GLN A 40 22.07 -7.24 35.53
N GLN A 41 22.66 -6.51 34.59
CA GLN A 41 23.53 -7.10 33.58
C GLN A 41 24.76 -7.62 34.33
N VAL A 42 24.75 -8.91 34.65
CA VAL A 42 25.91 -9.61 35.20
C VAL A 42 27.06 -9.33 34.25
N PRO A 43 28.18 -8.72 34.71
CA PRO A 43 29.27 -8.35 33.82
C PRO A 43 29.80 -9.58 33.11
N ARG A 44 29.97 -9.44 31.80
CA ARG A 44 30.49 -10.52 30.96
C ARG A 44 32.00 -10.45 30.92
N VAL A 45 32.66 -11.54 31.29
CA VAL A 45 34.11 -11.68 31.21
C VAL A 45 34.49 -12.72 30.14
N PRO A 46 35.67 -12.58 29.51
CA PRO A 46 36.22 -13.60 28.62
C PRO A 46 36.32 -14.97 29.29
N TYR A 47 36.10 -16.04 28.52
CA TYR A 47 36.20 -17.42 29.00
C TYR A 47 37.58 -17.74 29.60
N SER A 48 38.65 -17.16 29.05
CA SER A 48 40.00 -17.31 29.57
C SER A 48 40.17 -16.76 31.00
N LEU A 49 39.51 -15.63 31.33
CA LEU A 49 39.55 -15.10 32.69
C LEU A 49 38.80 -16.00 33.67
N PHE A 50 37.70 -16.60 33.23
CA PHE A 50 36.97 -17.58 34.02
C PHE A 50 37.83 -18.82 34.31
N ILE A 51 38.53 -19.36 33.30
CA ILE A 51 39.43 -20.51 33.48
C ILE A 51 40.56 -20.19 34.45
N ASN A 52 41.21 -19.03 34.31
CA ASN A 52 42.26 -18.61 35.24
C ASN A 52 41.72 -18.50 36.68
N GLN A 53 40.50 -17.95 36.87
CA GLN A 53 39.88 -17.84 38.19
C GLN A 53 39.48 -19.19 38.78
N VAL A 54 39.19 -20.19 37.95
CA VAL A 54 38.97 -21.59 38.40
C VAL A 54 40.30 -22.21 38.82
N ASP A 55 41.35 -22.07 38.01
CA ASP A 55 42.69 -22.61 38.30
C ASP A 55 43.28 -21.97 39.59
N ASP A 56 43.01 -20.68 39.83
CA ASP A 56 43.41 -19.92 41.02
C ASP A 56 42.56 -20.24 42.27
N GLY A 57 41.53 -21.08 42.16
CA GLY A 57 40.63 -21.43 43.27
C GLY A 57 39.73 -20.28 43.75
N ALA A 58 39.53 -19.25 42.91
CA ALA A 58 38.74 -18.06 43.25
C ALA A 58 37.23 -18.24 43.02
N VAL A 59 36.80 -19.36 42.43
CA VAL A 59 35.38 -19.65 42.10
C VAL A 59 34.78 -20.62 43.11
N LYS A 60 33.62 -20.27 43.67
CA LYS A 60 32.88 -21.10 44.64
C LYS A 60 31.84 -21.99 43.98
N ARG A 61 31.07 -21.42 43.04
CA ARG A 61 29.94 -22.06 42.36
C ARG A 61 29.90 -21.70 40.89
N ALA A 62 29.58 -22.66 40.03
CA ALA A 62 29.41 -22.44 38.60
C ALA A 62 28.09 -23.05 38.08
N PHE A 63 27.25 -22.20 37.50
CA PHE A 63 26.02 -22.59 36.82
C PHE A 63 26.25 -22.62 35.32
N ILE A 64 26.28 -23.82 34.75
CA ILE A 64 26.53 -24.02 33.32
C ILE A 64 25.18 -24.08 32.60
N THR A 65 24.94 -23.15 31.67
CA THR A 65 23.75 -23.11 30.79
C THR A 65 24.21 -23.14 29.33
N GLN A 66 23.32 -23.51 28.41
CA GLN A 66 23.60 -23.51 26.96
C GLN A 66 24.03 -22.13 26.43
N ASP A 67 23.48 -21.04 26.98
CA ASP A 67 23.72 -19.68 26.48
C ASP A 67 24.77 -18.90 27.29
N GLN A 68 25.04 -19.29 28.54
CA GLN A 68 25.95 -18.58 29.45
C GLN A 68 26.38 -19.46 30.63
N ILE A 69 27.61 -19.29 31.10
CA ILE A 69 28.09 -19.81 32.38
C ILE A 69 28.03 -18.66 33.39
N ARG A 70 27.31 -18.84 34.50
CA ARG A 70 27.28 -17.87 35.60
C ARG A 70 28.04 -18.44 36.77
N TYR A 71 28.96 -17.69 37.36
CA TYR A 71 29.75 -18.19 38.47
C TYR A 71 29.88 -17.16 39.59
N GLU A 72 30.05 -17.66 40.81
CA GLU A 72 30.13 -16.90 42.04
C GLU A 72 31.57 -16.96 42.58
N LEU A 73 32.16 -15.81 42.90
CA LEU A 73 33.52 -15.72 43.45
C LEU A 73 33.52 -16.07 44.95
N ALA A 74 34.55 -16.79 45.41
CA ALA A 74 34.70 -17.19 46.81
C ALA A 74 35.02 -16.00 47.74
N ASN A 75 35.77 -15.02 47.25
CA ASN A 75 36.14 -13.79 47.96
C ASN A 75 35.84 -12.57 47.07
N PRO A 76 34.59 -12.05 47.07
CA PRO A 76 34.29 -10.83 46.32
C PRO A 76 35.02 -9.64 46.95
N VAL A 77 35.78 -8.91 46.13
CA VAL A 77 36.38 -7.63 46.52
C VAL A 77 35.25 -6.63 46.75
N GLU A 78 35.33 -5.84 47.82
CA GLU A 78 34.30 -4.86 48.19
C GLU A 78 34.10 -3.84 47.05
N GLY A 79 32.96 -3.95 46.35
CA GLY A 79 32.62 -3.12 45.18
C GLY A 79 32.56 -3.88 43.84
N GLU A 80 33.00 -5.13 43.77
CA GLU A 80 32.86 -5.97 42.58
C GLU A 80 31.62 -6.88 42.66
N PRO A 81 30.94 -7.10 41.53
CA PRO A 81 29.78 -7.99 41.48
C PRO A 81 30.22 -9.43 41.80
N ALA A 82 29.68 -9.96 42.89
CA ALA A 82 29.97 -11.31 43.38
C ALA A 82 29.61 -12.43 42.38
N VAL A 83 28.83 -12.10 41.35
CA VAL A 83 28.43 -13.00 40.27
C VAL A 83 28.93 -12.43 38.95
N LEU A 84 29.61 -13.27 38.17
CA LEU A 84 30.12 -12.96 36.83
C LEU A 84 29.53 -13.94 35.82
N ALA A 85 29.53 -13.55 34.55
CA ALA A 85 29.04 -14.39 33.46
C ALA A 85 30.09 -14.53 32.35
N THR A 86 30.18 -15.71 31.76
CA THR A 86 30.97 -15.93 30.55
C THR A 86 30.19 -16.74 29.52
N THR A 87 30.63 -16.71 28.27
CA THR A 87 30.01 -17.51 27.19
C THR A 87 30.66 -18.90 27.19
N PRO A 88 29.88 -20.00 27.27
CA PRO A 88 30.44 -21.34 27.21
C PRO A 88 31.13 -21.57 25.86
N ILE A 89 32.35 -22.11 25.91
CA ILE A 89 33.04 -22.70 24.77
C ILE A 89 32.89 -24.22 24.90
N PHE A 90 32.87 -24.95 23.78
CA PHE A 90 32.84 -26.40 23.80
C PHE A 90 34.17 -26.94 24.35
N ASP A 91 34.21 -27.17 25.65
CA ASP A 91 35.37 -27.64 26.40
C ASP A 91 35.01 -28.93 27.14
N MET A 92 35.66 -30.04 26.74
CA MET A 92 35.42 -31.37 27.27
C MET A 92 36.11 -31.61 28.62
N GLU A 93 37.09 -30.78 28.99
CA GLU A 93 37.90 -30.92 30.21
C GLU A 93 37.37 -30.06 31.37
N LEU A 94 36.52 -29.08 31.07
CA LEU A 94 35.96 -28.15 32.04
C LEU A 94 35.27 -28.83 33.25
N PRO A 95 34.47 -29.89 33.12
CA PRO A 95 33.88 -30.56 34.28
C PRO A 95 34.93 -31.19 35.22
N GLN A 96 35.97 -31.79 34.63
CA GLN A 96 37.05 -32.43 35.39
C GLN A 96 37.90 -31.39 36.11
N ARG A 97 38.16 -30.25 35.48
CA ARG A 97 38.88 -29.11 36.06
C ARG A 97 38.10 -28.47 37.21
N LEU A 98 36.79 -28.29 37.07
CA LEU A 98 35.93 -27.78 38.14
C LEU A 98 35.90 -28.72 39.34
N GLU A 99 35.87 -30.04 39.11
CA GLU A 99 35.90 -31.06 40.15
C GLU A 99 37.26 -31.09 40.89
N GLN A 100 38.38 -31.01 40.16
CA GLN A 100 39.73 -30.99 40.73
C GLN A 100 39.98 -29.79 41.66
N HIS A 101 39.39 -28.63 41.34
CA HIS A 101 39.50 -27.41 42.13
C HIS A 101 38.36 -27.23 43.15
N GLY A 102 37.50 -28.24 43.34
CA GLY A 102 36.47 -28.25 44.37
C GLY A 102 35.31 -27.28 44.13
N VAL A 103 35.04 -26.90 42.87
CA VAL A 103 33.97 -25.96 42.51
C VAL A 103 32.63 -26.70 42.44
N GLU A 104 31.62 -26.21 43.18
CA GLU A 104 30.26 -26.74 43.09
C GLU A 104 29.64 -26.33 41.73
N PHE A 105 29.47 -27.29 40.81
CA PHE A 105 28.85 -27.03 39.51
C PHE A 105 27.42 -27.58 39.42
N ALA A 106 26.50 -26.80 38.84
CA ALA A 106 25.12 -27.19 38.64
C ALA A 106 24.60 -26.74 37.26
N ALA A 107 23.78 -27.57 36.62
CA ALA A 107 23.04 -27.17 35.43
C ALA A 107 21.75 -26.45 35.86
N SER A 108 21.61 -25.16 35.52
CA SER A 108 20.32 -24.48 35.69
C SER A 108 19.37 -24.91 34.56
N PRO A 109 18.10 -25.23 34.85
CA PRO A 109 17.15 -25.59 33.80
C PRO A 109 16.97 -24.40 32.84
N PRO A 110 16.92 -24.64 31.51
CA PRO A 110 16.75 -23.58 30.54
C PRO A 110 15.46 -22.81 30.83
N LYS A 111 15.55 -21.48 30.82
CA LYS A 111 14.43 -20.58 31.09
C LYS A 111 13.43 -20.73 29.94
N LYS A 112 12.43 -21.60 30.12
CA LYS A 112 11.41 -21.86 29.09
C LYS A 112 10.75 -20.53 28.72
N PRO A 113 10.67 -20.17 27.42
CA PRO A 113 9.90 -19.01 27.02
C PRO A 113 8.46 -19.20 27.52
N SER A 114 7.91 -18.17 28.15
CA SER A 114 6.54 -18.24 28.64
C SER A 114 5.62 -18.40 27.44
N ILE A 115 4.90 -19.53 27.37
CA ILE A 115 3.97 -19.84 26.28
C ILE A 115 2.98 -18.69 26.06
N ILE A 116 2.60 -18.01 27.15
CA ILE A 116 1.74 -16.83 27.13
C ILE A 116 2.40 -15.66 26.38
N SER A 117 3.69 -15.39 26.61
CA SER A 117 4.41 -14.33 25.87
C SER A 117 4.54 -14.64 24.39
N THR A 118 4.78 -15.91 24.02
CA THR A 118 4.91 -16.33 22.62
C THR A 118 3.58 -16.19 21.87
N ILE A 119 2.47 -16.59 22.49
CA ILE A 119 1.13 -16.45 21.90
C ILE A 119 0.76 -14.98 21.77
N LEU A 120 1.01 -14.18 22.80
CA LEU A 120 0.68 -12.75 22.79
C LEU A 120 1.46 -12.00 21.70
N SER A 121 2.75 -12.28 21.53
CA SER A 121 3.56 -11.69 20.46
C SER A 121 3.11 -12.07 19.05
N TRP A 122 2.47 -13.23 18.86
CA TRP A 122 1.98 -13.65 17.55
C TRP A 122 0.55 -13.16 17.26
N VAL A 123 -0.28 -13.02 18.29
CA VAL A 123 -1.70 -12.64 18.15
C VAL A 123 -1.88 -11.12 18.13
N VAL A 124 -1.09 -10.36 18.90
CA VAL A 124 -1.27 -8.90 19.00
C VAL A 124 -1.01 -8.17 17.68
N PRO A 125 0.07 -8.42 16.92
CA PRO A 125 0.33 -7.67 15.68
C PRO A 125 -0.74 -7.83 14.59
N PRO A 126 -1.24 -9.06 14.28
CA PRO A 126 -2.36 -9.23 13.35
C PRO A 126 -3.65 -8.56 13.83
N LEU A 127 -3.92 -8.61 15.13
CA LEU A 127 -5.14 -8.03 15.70
C LEU A 127 -5.12 -6.50 15.61
N ILE A 128 -3.98 -5.88 15.91
CA ILE A 128 -3.77 -4.44 15.71
C ILE A 128 -3.91 -4.07 14.23
N PHE A 129 -3.34 -4.85 13.32
CA PHE A 129 -3.46 -4.62 11.88
C PHE A 129 -4.93 -4.64 11.41
N ILE A 130 -5.71 -5.61 11.87
CA ILE A 130 -7.15 -5.71 11.56
C ILE A 130 -7.92 -4.50 12.13
N VAL A 131 -7.62 -4.08 13.36
CA VAL A 131 -8.27 -2.92 13.99
C VAL A 131 -7.92 -1.62 13.26
N VAL A 132 -6.66 -1.43 12.87
CA VAL A 132 -6.21 -0.26 12.10
C VAL A 132 -6.88 -0.23 10.72
N LEU A 133 -6.90 -1.36 10.00
CA LEU A 133 -7.59 -1.45 8.72
C LEU A 133 -9.09 -1.18 8.85
N GLN A 134 -9.75 -1.72 9.89
CA GLN A 134 -11.15 -1.43 10.17
C GLN A 134 -11.39 0.05 10.51
N PHE A 135 -10.47 0.69 11.22
CA PHE A 135 -10.56 2.12 11.55
C PHE A 135 -10.41 3.00 10.31
N PHE A 136 -9.43 2.73 9.44
CA PHE A 136 -9.25 3.44 8.17
C PHE A 136 -10.41 3.17 7.20
N ALA A 137 -10.86 1.93 7.10
CA ALA A 137 -12.00 1.57 6.27
C ALA A 137 -13.28 2.27 6.76
N ARG A 138 -13.51 2.35 8.09
CA ARG A 138 -14.67 3.07 8.66
C ARG A 138 -14.55 4.58 8.50
N ARG A 139 -13.35 5.15 8.55
CA ARG A 139 -13.10 6.57 8.26
C ARG A 139 -13.29 6.91 6.77
N ALA A 140 -12.95 6.00 5.87
CA ALA A 140 -13.26 6.12 4.44
C ALA A 140 -14.77 5.92 4.16
N MET A 141 -15.44 5.04 4.91
CA MET A 141 -16.89 4.78 4.82
C MET A 141 -17.76 5.91 5.39
N GLY A 142 -17.27 6.68 6.36
CA GLY A 142 -17.98 7.83 6.95
C GLY A 142 -18.13 9.04 6.00
N GLY A 143 -17.48 9.00 4.83
CA GLY A 143 -17.64 9.95 3.73
C GLY A 143 -18.02 9.23 2.44
N GLY A 144 -19.21 8.63 2.38
CA GLY A 144 -19.89 8.24 1.13
C GLY A 144 -19.24 7.19 0.22
N GLY A 145 -18.12 6.57 0.61
CA GLY A 145 -17.39 5.61 -0.23
C GLY A 145 -17.00 4.36 0.52
N GLY A 146 -17.95 3.44 0.72
CA GLY A 146 -17.63 2.13 1.30
C GLY A 146 -16.79 1.25 0.41
N ALA A 147 -16.47 0.03 0.88
CA ALA A 147 -15.57 -0.98 0.29
C ALA A 147 -15.70 -1.20 -1.23
N GLN A 148 -16.75 -0.70 -1.86
CA GLN A 148 -16.94 -0.55 -3.29
C GLN A 148 -15.97 0.44 -3.97
N GLY A 149 -15.30 1.33 -3.22
CA GLY A 149 -14.29 2.26 -3.73
C GLY A 149 -12.95 1.58 -4.06
N ALA A 150 -12.54 0.57 -3.31
CA ALA A 150 -11.34 -0.21 -3.62
C ALA A 150 -11.56 -1.13 -4.84
N LEU A 151 -12.79 -1.62 -5.03
CA LEU A 151 -13.23 -2.35 -6.22
C LEU A 151 -13.55 -1.44 -7.43
N SER A 152 -13.52 -0.12 -7.24
CA SER A 152 -13.75 0.85 -8.33
C SER A 152 -12.51 1.11 -9.19
N PHE A 153 -11.36 0.51 -8.84
CA PHE A 153 -10.12 0.58 -9.63
C PHE A 153 -10.26 -0.04 -11.03
N THR A 154 -11.36 -0.75 -11.30
CA THR A 154 -11.62 -1.43 -12.57
C THR A 154 -12.58 -0.68 -13.50
N LYS A 155 -13.26 0.38 -13.04
CA LYS A 155 -14.08 1.22 -13.94
C LYS A 155 -13.22 2.33 -14.51
N SER A 156 -12.80 2.14 -15.76
CA SER A 156 -12.11 3.13 -16.58
C SER A 156 -12.82 4.48 -16.51
N LYS A 157 -12.17 5.48 -15.89
CA LYS A 157 -12.56 6.88 -16.02
C LYS A 157 -12.04 7.41 -17.35
N ALA A 158 -12.58 6.92 -18.47
CA ALA A 158 -12.45 7.65 -19.73
C ALA A 158 -13.01 9.05 -19.48
N LYS A 159 -12.17 10.09 -19.62
CA LYS A 159 -12.61 11.48 -19.52
C LYS A 159 -13.54 11.75 -20.69
N VAL A 160 -14.84 11.61 -20.45
CA VAL A 160 -15.86 12.04 -21.41
C VAL A 160 -15.80 13.56 -21.46
N TYR A 161 -15.06 14.09 -22.44
CA TYR A 161 -15.12 15.50 -22.77
C TYR A 161 -16.43 15.72 -23.53
N VAL A 162 -17.51 16.04 -22.83
CA VAL A 162 -18.66 16.68 -23.50
C VAL A 162 -18.23 18.14 -23.63
N PRO A 163 -18.04 18.68 -24.84
CA PRO A 163 -17.69 20.08 -24.99
C PRO A 163 -18.74 20.91 -24.24
N ASP A 164 -18.32 21.73 -23.28
CA ASP A 164 -19.15 22.85 -22.83
C ASP A 164 -19.46 23.69 -24.08
N GLU A 165 -20.72 24.10 -24.26
CA GLU A 165 -21.19 24.87 -25.43
C GLU A 165 -20.35 26.13 -25.70
N GLN A 166 -19.58 26.60 -24.71
CA GLN A 166 -18.73 27.79 -24.76
C GLN A 166 -17.34 27.59 -25.40
N SER A 167 -16.94 26.35 -25.74
CA SER A 167 -15.60 26.01 -26.30
C SER A 167 -15.68 25.33 -27.69
N ARG A 168 -16.69 25.66 -28.49
CA ARG A 168 -16.91 25.02 -29.79
C ARG A 168 -15.93 25.54 -30.84
N VAL A 169 -15.02 24.68 -31.30
CA VAL A 169 -14.08 24.93 -32.40
C VAL A 169 -14.74 24.53 -33.72
N THR A 170 -14.59 25.32 -34.77
CA THR A 170 -15.17 25.08 -36.11
C THR A 170 -14.10 25.14 -37.21
N PHE A 171 -14.46 24.89 -38.47
CA PHE A 171 -13.51 25.00 -39.58
C PHE A 171 -12.97 26.42 -39.80
N ALA A 172 -13.63 27.44 -39.26
CA ALA A 172 -13.15 28.82 -39.27
C ALA A 172 -11.89 29.01 -38.39
N ASP A 173 -11.73 28.19 -37.35
CA ASP A 173 -10.62 28.30 -36.38
C ASP A 173 -9.36 27.54 -36.82
N VAL A 174 -9.42 26.83 -37.94
CA VAL A 174 -8.32 26.07 -38.52
C VAL A 174 -7.87 26.76 -39.80
N ALA A 175 -6.58 26.95 -40.04
CA ALA A 175 -6.07 27.63 -41.24
C ALA A 175 -5.00 26.78 -41.97
N GLY A 176 -4.87 26.98 -43.28
CA GLY A 176 -3.77 26.43 -44.08
C GLY A 176 -3.85 24.94 -44.41
N VAL A 177 -5.05 24.34 -44.35
CA VAL A 177 -5.30 22.91 -44.63
C VAL A 177 -6.60 22.72 -45.44
N ASP A 178 -6.73 23.46 -46.54
CA ASP A 178 -7.99 23.57 -47.29
C ASP A 178 -8.37 22.25 -47.99
N GLU A 179 -7.39 21.47 -48.45
CA GLU A 179 -7.62 20.15 -49.03
C GLU A 179 -8.19 19.18 -48.00
N ALA A 180 -7.60 19.13 -46.80
CA ALA A 180 -8.07 18.26 -45.72
C ALA A 180 -9.45 18.68 -45.21
N LYS A 181 -9.75 19.99 -45.17
CA LYS A 181 -11.09 20.49 -44.83
C LYS A 181 -12.12 20.05 -45.86
N ALA A 182 -11.79 20.08 -47.17
CA ALA A 182 -12.71 19.66 -48.22
C ALA A 182 -13.10 18.18 -48.07
N GLU A 183 -12.13 17.30 -47.84
CA GLU A 183 -12.39 15.87 -47.59
C GLU A 183 -13.21 15.65 -46.30
N LEU A 184 -12.87 16.36 -45.23
CA LEU A 184 -13.59 16.23 -43.95
C LEU A 184 -14.99 16.84 -43.97
N THR A 185 -15.28 17.76 -44.90
CA THR A 185 -16.62 18.33 -45.08
C THR A 185 -17.63 17.26 -45.49
N GLU A 186 -17.22 16.24 -46.26
CA GLU A 186 -18.07 15.10 -46.59
C GLU A 186 -18.47 14.31 -45.34
N ILE A 187 -17.52 14.10 -44.43
CA ILE A 187 -17.77 13.42 -43.15
C ILE A 187 -18.73 14.24 -42.27
N VAL A 188 -18.60 15.58 -42.29
CA VAL A 188 -19.52 16.48 -41.57
C VAL A 188 -20.94 16.38 -42.12
N ASP A 189 -21.13 16.43 -43.45
CA ASP A 189 -22.48 16.34 -44.06
C ASP A 189 -23.13 14.99 -43.74
N PHE A 190 -22.33 13.91 -43.72
CA PHE A 190 -22.80 12.61 -43.27
C PHE A 190 -23.27 12.62 -41.81
N LEU A 191 -22.47 13.15 -40.88
CA LEU A 191 -22.83 13.17 -39.46
C LEU A 191 -24.10 13.98 -39.19
N LYS A 192 -24.37 15.01 -40.00
CA LYS A 192 -25.61 15.80 -39.95
C LYS A 192 -26.81 15.07 -40.55
N LYS A 193 -26.62 14.28 -41.60
CA LYS A 193 -27.71 13.62 -42.36
C LYS A 193 -27.38 12.16 -42.71
N PRO A 194 -27.26 11.27 -41.72
CA PRO A 194 -26.80 9.89 -41.95
C PRO A 194 -27.79 9.04 -42.78
N GLU A 195 -29.08 9.36 -42.70
CA GLU A 195 -30.17 8.64 -43.38
C GLU A 195 -30.03 8.72 -44.90
N ARG A 196 -29.77 9.92 -45.44
CA ARG A 196 -29.65 10.18 -46.88
C ARG A 196 -28.54 9.35 -47.55
N TYR A 197 -27.44 9.11 -46.85
CA TYR A 197 -26.33 8.30 -47.35
C TYR A 197 -26.63 6.80 -47.25
N THR A 198 -27.39 6.39 -46.23
CA THR A 198 -27.78 4.99 -46.03
C THR A 198 -28.81 4.55 -47.08
N GLU A 199 -29.75 5.42 -47.45
CA GLU A 199 -30.79 5.16 -48.47
C GLU A 199 -30.22 4.88 -49.86
N ILE A 200 -29.15 5.58 -50.25
CA ILE A 200 -28.46 5.37 -51.52
C ILE A 200 -27.42 4.23 -51.47
N GLY A 201 -27.30 3.53 -50.33
CA GLY A 201 -26.39 2.41 -50.14
C GLY A 201 -24.91 2.81 -50.02
N ALA A 202 -24.61 4.07 -49.72
CA ALA A 202 -23.24 4.54 -49.58
C ALA A 202 -22.59 3.92 -48.32
N ARG A 203 -21.36 3.43 -48.46
CA ARG A 203 -20.58 2.90 -47.33
C ARG A 203 -19.76 4.00 -46.69
N ILE A 204 -20.05 4.29 -45.44
CA ILE A 204 -19.36 5.33 -44.69
C ILE A 204 -17.98 4.84 -44.21
N PRO A 205 -16.93 5.67 -44.33
CA PRO A 205 -15.64 5.39 -43.71
C PRO A 205 -15.81 5.23 -42.19
N LYS A 206 -15.39 4.08 -41.65
CA LYS A 206 -15.49 3.82 -40.20
C LYS A 206 -14.44 4.54 -39.37
N GLY A 207 -13.42 5.11 -40.01
CA GLY A 207 -12.33 5.82 -39.37
C GLY A 207 -11.51 6.59 -40.39
N VAL A 208 -10.92 7.69 -39.93
CA VAL A 208 -10.04 8.56 -40.70
C VAL A 208 -8.73 8.68 -39.93
N LEU A 209 -7.60 8.55 -40.64
CA LEU A 209 -6.27 8.68 -40.05
C LEU A 209 -5.66 10.01 -40.48
N LEU A 210 -5.44 10.92 -39.53
CA LEU A 210 -4.76 12.19 -39.78
C LEU A 210 -3.25 12.02 -39.57
N VAL A 211 -2.45 12.19 -40.63
CA VAL A 211 -0.99 12.04 -40.59
C VAL A 211 -0.31 13.38 -40.81
N GLY A 212 0.74 13.66 -40.05
CA GLY A 212 1.60 14.83 -40.24
C GLY A 212 2.54 15.06 -39.06
N PRO A 213 3.50 16.00 -39.18
CA PRO A 213 4.39 16.40 -38.09
C PRO A 213 3.63 16.83 -36.81
N PRO A 214 4.23 16.73 -35.61
CA PRO A 214 3.60 17.26 -34.40
C PRO A 214 3.35 18.77 -34.54
N GLY A 215 2.26 19.28 -33.96
CA GLY A 215 1.92 20.71 -34.00
C GLY A 215 1.18 21.18 -35.25
N THR A 216 0.88 20.32 -36.23
CA THR A 216 0.11 20.70 -37.44
C THR A 216 -1.42 20.76 -37.24
N GLY A 217 -1.89 20.85 -36.00
CA GLY A 217 -3.31 21.02 -35.73
C GLY A 217 -4.20 19.80 -35.95
N LYS A 218 -3.68 18.56 -36.00
CA LYS A 218 -4.50 17.33 -36.14
C LYS A 218 -5.63 17.23 -35.13
N THR A 219 -5.33 17.44 -33.85
CA THR A 219 -6.30 17.46 -32.75
C THR A 219 -7.24 18.66 -32.82
N LEU A 220 -6.81 19.78 -33.41
CA LEU A 220 -7.64 20.97 -33.60
C LEU A 220 -8.64 20.75 -34.75
N LEU A 221 -8.17 20.15 -35.84
CA LEU A 221 -8.98 19.79 -37.00
C LEU A 221 -10.05 18.76 -36.65
N SER A 222 -9.71 17.73 -35.85
CA SER A 222 -10.71 16.74 -35.40
C SER A 222 -11.79 17.35 -34.49
N LYS A 223 -11.41 18.30 -33.62
CA LYS A 223 -12.38 19.10 -32.83
C LYS A 223 -13.25 19.97 -33.72
N ALA A 224 -12.67 20.60 -34.74
CA ALA A 224 -13.40 21.41 -35.70
C ALA A 224 -14.46 20.60 -36.47
N VAL A 225 -14.15 19.37 -36.89
CA VAL A 225 -15.13 18.46 -37.53
C VAL A 225 -16.31 18.18 -36.61
N ALA A 226 -16.06 17.91 -35.32
CA ALA A 226 -17.11 17.66 -34.35
C ALA A 226 -17.98 18.89 -34.08
N GLY A 227 -17.35 20.06 -33.96
CA GLY A 227 -18.05 21.33 -33.78
C GLY A 227 -18.85 21.74 -35.01
N GLU A 228 -18.35 21.46 -36.21
CA GLU A 228 -19.07 21.70 -37.47
C GLU A 228 -20.29 20.79 -37.60
N ALA A 229 -20.15 19.51 -37.19
CA ALA A 229 -21.22 18.50 -37.23
C ALA A 229 -22.22 18.58 -36.07
N ASP A 230 -21.91 19.34 -35.01
CA ASP A 230 -22.72 19.41 -33.78
C ASP A 230 -22.89 18.08 -33.05
N VAL A 231 -21.83 17.30 -32.97
CA VAL A 231 -21.88 15.96 -32.36
C VAL A 231 -20.94 15.86 -31.15
N PRO A 232 -21.25 15.00 -30.16
CA PRO A 232 -20.34 14.74 -29.06
C PRO A 232 -18.95 14.30 -29.53
N PHE A 233 -17.90 14.80 -28.88
CA PHE A 233 -16.51 14.54 -29.23
C PHE A 233 -15.79 13.81 -28.09
N PHE A 234 -15.51 12.53 -28.26
CA PHE A 234 -14.71 11.76 -27.32
C PHE A 234 -13.23 11.86 -27.68
N ILE A 235 -12.36 12.16 -26.71
CA ILE A 235 -10.91 12.19 -26.90
C ILE A 235 -10.25 11.22 -25.92
N ILE A 236 -9.33 10.40 -26.43
CA ILE A 236 -8.49 9.51 -25.65
C ILE A 236 -7.08 9.52 -26.24
N SER A 237 -6.05 9.48 -25.41
CA SER A 237 -4.70 9.28 -25.92
C SER A 237 -4.41 7.79 -26.10
N GLY A 238 -3.75 7.42 -27.19
CA GLY A 238 -3.28 6.06 -27.46
C GLY A 238 -2.38 5.52 -26.36
N SER A 239 -1.64 6.40 -25.69
CA SER A 239 -0.80 6.06 -24.53
C SER A 239 -1.60 5.51 -23.34
N GLU A 240 -2.88 5.89 -23.19
CA GLU A 240 -3.74 5.42 -22.10
C GLU A 240 -4.16 3.94 -22.24
N PHE A 241 -3.90 3.31 -23.39
CA PHE A 241 -4.17 1.90 -23.61
C PHE A 241 -2.98 0.99 -23.28
N VAL A 242 -1.78 1.55 -23.11
CA VAL A 242 -0.57 0.80 -22.78
C VAL A 242 -0.37 0.82 -21.28
N GLU A 243 -0.73 -0.28 -20.61
CA GLU A 243 -0.64 -0.38 -19.15
C GLU A 243 0.09 -1.64 -18.70
N LEU A 244 0.60 -1.60 -17.46
CA LEU A 244 1.31 -2.71 -16.81
C LEU A 244 0.40 -3.92 -16.56
N PHE A 245 -0.92 -3.71 -16.50
CA PHE A 245 -1.89 -4.76 -16.19
C PHE A 245 -2.52 -5.35 -17.45
N VAL A 246 -2.35 -6.66 -17.62
CA VAL A 246 -2.91 -7.41 -18.76
C VAL A 246 -4.43 -7.25 -18.80
N GLY A 247 -4.97 -6.89 -19.96
CA GLY A 247 -6.42 -6.79 -20.20
C GLY A 247 -7.07 -5.47 -19.80
N ALA A 248 -6.38 -4.60 -19.05
CA ALA A 248 -6.92 -3.29 -18.67
C ALA A 248 -7.16 -2.39 -19.90
N GLY A 249 -6.19 -2.30 -20.82
CA GLY A 249 -6.34 -1.53 -22.06
C GLY A 249 -7.50 -2.01 -22.94
N ALA A 250 -7.68 -3.33 -23.08
CA ALA A 250 -8.77 -3.91 -23.86
C ALA A 250 -10.16 -3.61 -23.26
N ALA A 251 -10.27 -3.57 -21.93
CA ALA A 251 -11.51 -3.17 -21.25
C ALA A 251 -11.86 -1.70 -21.55
N ARG A 252 -10.87 -0.79 -21.54
CA ARG A 252 -11.10 0.63 -21.86
C ARG A 252 -11.60 0.85 -23.27
N VAL A 253 -11.03 0.14 -24.25
CA VAL A 253 -11.50 0.21 -25.64
C VAL A 253 -12.98 -0.17 -25.69
N ARG A 254 -13.37 -1.28 -25.06
CA ARG A 254 -14.79 -1.70 -25.03
C ARG A 254 -15.68 -0.65 -24.38
N ASP A 255 -15.30 -0.18 -23.19
CA ASP A 255 -16.08 0.82 -22.44
C ASP A 255 -16.23 2.13 -23.22
N LEU A 256 -15.19 2.59 -23.92
CA LEU A 256 -15.21 3.77 -24.77
C LEU A 256 -16.23 3.61 -25.90
N PHE A 257 -16.16 2.49 -26.63
CA PHE A 257 -17.09 2.23 -27.74
C PHE A 257 -18.52 2.01 -27.26
N GLU A 258 -18.75 1.43 -26.08
CA GLU A 258 -20.08 1.31 -25.48
C GLU A 258 -20.68 2.68 -25.12
N GLN A 259 -19.87 3.57 -24.56
CA GLN A 259 -20.31 4.94 -24.24
C GLN A 259 -20.58 5.76 -25.50
N ALA A 260 -19.73 5.63 -26.52
CA ALA A 260 -19.91 6.30 -27.80
C ALA A 260 -21.20 5.86 -28.50
N LYS A 261 -21.49 4.56 -28.54
CA LYS A 261 -22.75 4.02 -29.10
C LYS A 261 -24.01 4.62 -28.45
N LYS A 262 -23.97 4.89 -27.14
CA LYS A 262 -25.09 5.52 -26.42
C LYS A 262 -25.30 6.99 -26.75
N LYS A 263 -24.28 7.67 -27.28
CA LYS A 263 -24.30 9.09 -27.67
C LYS A 263 -24.19 9.29 -29.19
N ALA A 264 -24.51 8.26 -29.99
CA ALA A 264 -24.45 8.37 -31.44
C ALA A 264 -25.53 9.33 -31.98
N PRO A 265 -25.25 10.12 -33.02
CA PRO A 265 -23.97 10.22 -33.74
C PRO A 265 -22.90 10.98 -32.93
N CYS A 266 -21.65 10.49 -32.94
CA CYS A 266 -20.53 11.09 -32.21
C CYS A 266 -19.19 10.81 -32.91
N ILE A 267 -18.16 11.57 -32.55
CA ILE A 267 -16.78 11.35 -33.02
C ILE A 267 -15.93 10.82 -31.87
N ILE A 268 -15.09 9.81 -32.17
CA ILE A 268 -14.05 9.32 -31.27
C ILE A 268 -12.70 9.68 -31.88
N PHE A 269 -11.91 10.46 -31.16
CA PHE A 269 -10.55 10.83 -31.52
C PHE A 269 -9.56 10.10 -30.62
N ILE A 270 -8.63 9.39 -31.25
CA ILE A 270 -7.53 8.68 -30.59
C ILE A 270 -6.24 9.39 -30.99
N ASP A 271 -5.58 10.04 -30.02
CA ASP A 271 -4.33 10.79 -30.21
C ASP A 271 -3.09 9.94 -29.91
#